data_AF-A0A846DVJ9-F1
#
_entry.id   AF-A0A846DVJ9-F1
#
_cell.length_a   1.000
_cell.length_b   1.000
_cell.length_c   1.000
_cell.angle_alpha   90.00
_cell.angle_beta   90.00
_cell.angle_gamma   90.00
#
_symmetry.space_group_name_H-M   'P 1'
#
loop_
_entity.id
_entity.type
_entity.pdbx_description
1 polymer ?
#
loop_
_entity_poly.entity_id
_entity_poly.type
_entity_poly.pdbx_seq_one_letter_code
_entity_poly.pdbx_strand_id
1 'polypeptide(L)' 'MALPKIADARNLSDEELSEKILATKKQLFDLRMRQRTGQLENKTHQFKHTRHELAQLLTVEGERQAANGASSQSVAAEE' A
#
# COMPACT_ATOMS: atom_id res chain seq x y z
N MET A 1 0.66 0.23 -19.33
CA MET A 1 0.74 1.34 -18.37
C MET A 1 1.84 1.04 -17.36
N ALA A 2 2.66 2.05 -17.04
CA ALA A 2 3.77 1.92 -16.12
C ALA A 2 3.29 1.52 -14.71
N LEU A 3 4.05 0.68 -14.03
CA LEU A 3 3.80 0.35 -12.62
C LEU A 3 3.97 1.63 -11.77
N PRO A 4 3.25 1.77 -10.65
CA PRO A 4 3.44 2.89 -9.74
C PRO A 4 4.88 2.82 -9.24
N LYS A 5 5.57 3.97 -9.27
CA LYS A 5 6.94 4.06 -8.76
C LYS A 5 6.87 4.18 -7.25
N ILE A 6 7.66 3.36 -6.57
CA ILE A 6 7.81 3.36 -5.10
C ILE A 6 8.20 4.75 -4.56
N ALA A 7 8.89 5.55 -5.38
CA ALA A 7 9.25 6.93 -5.04
C ALA A 7 8.03 7.79 -4.68
N ASP A 8 6.90 7.61 -5.38
CA ASP A 8 5.68 8.37 -5.11
C ASP A 8 5.05 7.96 -3.77
N ALA A 9 5.22 6.70 -3.36
CA ALA A 9 4.77 6.18 -2.07
C ALA A 9 5.59 6.72 -0.89
N ARG A 10 6.90 6.95 -1.09
CA ARG A 10 7.82 7.45 -0.05
C ARG A 10 7.67 8.94 0.24
N ASN A 11 7.23 9.72 -0.75
CA ASN A 11 7.02 11.16 -0.62
C ASN A 11 5.74 11.54 0.15
N LEU A 12 4.85 10.59 0.44
CA LEU A 12 3.62 10.84 1.20
C LEU A 12 3.89 10.88 2.70
N SER A 13 3.08 11.66 3.41
CA SER A 13 3.01 11.63 4.88
C SER A 13 2.36 10.33 5.39
N ASP A 14 2.52 10.04 6.68
CA ASP A 14 1.98 8.82 7.30
C ASP A 14 0.44 8.78 7.24
N GLU A 15 -0.21 9.94 7.38
CA GLU A 15 -1.67 10.09 7.28
C GLU A 15 -2.15 9.82 5.86
N GLU A 16 -1.54 10.47 4.86
CA GLU A 16 -1.87 10.27 3.45
C GLU A 16 -1.59 8.84 2.96
N LEU A 17 -0.56 8.19 3.53
CA LEU A 17 -0.24 6.79 3.26
C LEU A 17 -1.40 5.88 3.72
N SER A 18 -1.89 6.10 4.94
CA SER A 18 -3.01 5.34 5.51
C SER A 18 -4.30 5.53 4.70
N GLU A 19 -4.59 6.75 4.27
CA GLU A 19 -5.75 7.07 3.44
C GLU A 19 -5.65 6.40 2.07
N LYS A 20 -4.47 6.44 1.44
CA LYS A 20 -4.22 5.72 0.17
C LYS A 20 -4.41 4.23 0.33
N ILE A 21 -3.90 3.62 1.39
CA ILE A 21 -4.09 2.17 1.64
C ILE A 21 -5.59 1.84 1.69
N LEU A 22 -6.41 2.65 2.37
CA LEU A 22 -7.85 2.46 2.42
C LEU A 22 -8.50 2.64 1.04
N ALA A 23 -8.11 3.66 0.28
CA ALA A 23 -8.61 3.89 -1.07
C ALA A 23 -8.27 2.73 -2.01
N THR A 24 -7.01 2.26 -2.01
CA THR A 24 -6.56 1.14 -2.84
C THR A 24 -7.26 -0.17 -2.47
N LYS A 25 -7.52 -0.42 -1.17
CA LYS A 25 -8.32 -1.57 -0.72
C LYS A 25 -9.77 -1.51 -1.24
N LYS A 26 -10.41 -0.34 -1.19
CA LYS A 26 -11.77 -0.14 -1.76
C LYS A 26 -11.79 -0.37 -3.27
N GLN A 27 -10.83 0.18 -4.00
CA GLN A 27 -10.70 -0.05 -5.44
C GLN A 27 -10.55 -1.54 -5.77
N LEU A 28 -9.77 -2.27 -4.98
CA LEU A 28 -9.60 -3.71 -5.17
C LEU A 28 -10.90 -4.48 -4.92
N PHE A 29 -11.69 -4.06 -3.94
CA PHE A 29 -13.02 -4.60 -3.67
C PHE A 29 -13.97 -4.36 -4.86
N ASP A 30 -14.03 -3.13 -5.37
CA ASP A 30 -14.85 -2.77 -6.52
C ASP A 30 -14.46 -3.56 -7.77
N LEU A 31 -13.15 -3.73 -8.00
CA LEU A 31 -12.65 -4.54 -9.12
C LEU A 31 -13.09 -6.00 -9.00
N ARG A 32 -13.00 -6.61 -7.81
CA ARG A 32 -13.49 -7.97 -7.58
C ARG A 32 -15.01 -8.07 -7.75
N MET A 33 -15.76 -7.07 -7.28
CA MET A 33 -17.20 -7.02 -7.43
C MET A 33 -17.58 -6.97 -8.92
N ARG A 34 -16.95 -6.09 -9.69
CA ARG A 34 -17.18 -5.96 -11.13
C ARG A 34 -16.72 -7.18 -11.93
N GLN A 35 -15.68 -7.90 -11.47
CA GLN A 35 -15.28 -9.18 -12.04
C GLN A 35 -16.36 -10.25 -11.81
N ARG A 36 -16.95 -10.29 -10.61
CA ARG A 36 -18.05 -11.20 -10.29
C ARG A 36 -19.34 -10.91 -11.06
N THR A 37 -19.63 -9.64 -11.36
CA THR A 37 -20.80 -9.27 -12.17
C THR A 37 -20.62 -9.55 -13.66
N GLY A 38 -19.48 -10.11 -14.09
CA GLY A 38 -19.23 -10.46 -15.49
C GLY A 38 -19.01 -9.27 -16.42
N GLN A 39 -18.96 -8.05 -15.90
CA GLN A 39 -18.77 -6.80 -16.69
C GLN A 39 -17.29 -6.50 -16.98
N LEU A 40 -16.36 -7.37 -16.57
CA LEU A 40 -14.92 -7.11 -16.63
C LEU A 40 -14.22 -7.98 -17.67
N GLU A 41 -14.52 -7.75 -18.95
CA GLU A 41 -13.94 -8.55 -20.03
C GLU A 41 -12.47 -8.19 -20.35
N ASN A 42 -11.94 -7.01 -19.95
CA ASN A 42 -10.64 -6.53 -20.46
C ASN A 42 -9.72 -5.81 -19.45
N LYS A 43 -9.87 -6.02 -18.13
CA LYS A 43 -9.11 -5.28 -17.10
C LYS A 43 -8.26 -6.15 -16.17
N THR A 44 -7.79 -7.31 -16.62
CA THR A 44 -6.93 -8.23 -15.84
C THR A 44 -5.65 -7.56 -15.32
N HIS A 45 -5.06 -6.66 -16.11
CA HIS A 45 -3.85 -5.93 -15.69
C HIS A 45 -4.09 -4.96 -14.52
N GLN A 46 -5.32 -4.46 -14.33
CA GLN A 46 -5.65 -3.56 -13.22
C GLN A 46 -5.53 -4.26 -11.87
N PHE A 47 -5.93 -5.53 -11.77
CA PHE A 47 -5.72 -6.33 -10.56
C PHE A 47 -4.24 -6.47 -10.21
N LYS A 48 -3.37 -6.67 -11.21
CA LYS A 48 -1.93 -6.77 -10.96
C LYS A 48 -1.40 -5.41 -10.49
N HIS A 49 -1.85 -4.32 -11.08
CA HIS A 49 -1.42 -2.96 -10.73
C HIS A 49 -1.83 -2.58 -9.31
N THR A 50 -3.12 -2.64 -8.98
CA THR A 50 -3.66 -2.26 -7.67
C THR A 50 -3.11 -3.15 -6.54
N ARG A 51 -2.81 -4.43 -6.81
CA ARG A 51 -2.11 -5.30 -5.83
C ARG A 51 -0.67 -4.86 -5.58
N HIS A 52 0.08 -4.53 -6.62
CA HIS A 52 1.46 -4.05 -6.45
C HIS A 52 1.48 -2.70 -5.74
N GLU A 53 0.57 -1.79 -6.08
CA GLU A 53 0.42 -0.51 -5.41
C GLU A 53 0.15 -0.70 -3.91
N LEU A 54 -0.81 -1.55 -3.55
CA LEU A 54 -1.10 -1.86 -2.14
C LEU A 54 0.12 -2.44 -1.42
N ALA A 55 0.86 -3.36 -2.07
CA ALA A 55 2.06 -3.96 -1.48
C ALA A 55 3.14 -2.91 -1.22
N GLN A 56 3.38 -2.00 -2.17
CA GLN A 56 4.35 -0.91 -2.01
C GLN A 56 3.98 0.01 -0.85
N LEU A 57 2.70 0.39 -0.73
CA LEU A 57 2.23 1.25 0.36
C LEU A 57 2.43 0.57 1.73
N LEU A 58 2.08 -0.72 1.84
CA LEU A 58 2.28 -1.50 3.07
C LEU A 58 3.77 -1.69 3.41
N THR A 59 4.64 -1.84 2.41
CA THR A 59 6.08 -1.92 2.63
C THR A 59 6.62 -0.60 3.21
N VAL A 60 6.22 0.55 2.68
CA VAL A 60 6.63 1.86 3.20
C VAL A 60 6.12 2.06 4.63
N GLU A 61 4.89 1.66 4.92
CA GLU A 61 4.34 1.69 6.29
C GLU A 61 5.18 0.83 7.25
N GLY A 62 5.52 -0.39 6.84
CA GLY A 62 6.38 -1.28 7.62
C GLY A 62 7.81 -0.75 7.81
N GLU A 63 8.41 -0.15 6.77
CA GLU A 63 9.73 0.50 6.85
C GLU A 63 9.73 1.64 7.89
N ARG A 64 8.66 2.44 7.94
CA ARG A 64 8.50 3.55 8.90
C ARG A 64 8.26 3.06 10.32
N GLN A 65 7.43 2.03 10.50
CA GLN A 65 7.21 1.41 11.79
C GLN A 65 8.48 0.75 12.33
N ALA A 66 9.26 0.07 11.48
CA ALA A 66 10.54 -0.50 11.86
C ALA A 66 11.57 0.57 12.25
N ALA A 67 11.60 1.72 11.55
CA ALA A 67 12.44 2.85 11.91
C ALA A 67 12.07 3.45 13.28
N ASN A 68 10.78 3.62 13.56
CA ASN A 68 10.31 4.08 14.87
C ASN A 68 10.56 3.05 15.98
N GLY A 69 10.38 1.76 15.71
CA GLY A 69 10.67 0.66 16.65
C GLY A 69 12.16 0.52 16.99
N ALA A 70 13.06 0.79 16.04
CA ALA A 70 14.50 0.77 16.29
C ALA A 70 14.96 1.90 17.22
N SER A 71 14.29 3.06 17.21
CA SER A 71 14.61 4.18 18.11
C SER A 71 14.19 3.97 19.58
N SER A 72 13.32 2.99 19.87
CA SER A 72 12.78 2.75 21.20
C SER A 72 13.49 1.61 21.96
N GLN A 73 14.39 0.86 21.33
CA GLN A 73 15.14 -0.23 21.96
C GLN A 73 16.51 0.17 22.55
N SER A 74 17.01 1.39 22.31
CA SER A 74 18.33 1.81 22.84
C SER A 74 18.30 2.36 24.27
N VAL A 75 17.13 2.66 24.84
CA VAL A 75 16.99 3.28 26.18
C VAL A 75 16.77 2.27 27.32
N ALA A 76 16.71 0.97 27.05
CA ALA A 76 16.40 -0.05 28.06
C ALA A 76 17.61 -0.91 28.50
N ALA A 77 18.82 -0.57 28.06
CA ALA A 77 20.04 -1.35 28.33
C ALA A 77 21.04 -0.69 29.30
N GLU A 78 20.68 0.43 29.93
CA GLU A 78 21.48 1.09 30.96
C GLU A 78 20.64 1.27 32.24
N GLU A 79 20.44 0.20 33.00
CA GLU A 79 20.23 0.22 34.47
C GLU A 79 20.61 -1.13 35.09
#